data_AF-A0AB74LUS2-F1
#
_entry.id   AF-A0AB74LUS2-F1
#
_cell.length_a   1.000
_cell.length_b   1.000
_cell.length_c   1.000
_cell.angle_alpha   90.00
_cell.angle_beta   90.00
_cell.angle_gamma   90.00
#
_symmetry.space_group_name_H-M   'P 1'
#
loop_
_entity.id
_entity.type
_entity.pdbx_description
1 polymer ?
#
loop_
_entity_poly.entity_id
_entity_poly.type
_entity_poly.pdbx_seq_one_letter_code
_entity_poly.pdbx_strand_id
1 'polypeptide(L)'
;MPETAISDAVYGLPPAELAEVPPDAVQLSPLVPGSARLEDCADASLAQVRMLAPPGTVERRFVLAQALRALRPGGELLAMAPKDRGGARLARELTDLGCTSAEEARRHHRICRVVRPEGDLPLAAALEEGAPRHIDNLSLCTQPGIFSWDRLDPGSALLLATLPALKGGGADFGCGLGILARAVLASPAVTALTLIDIDRRAVEMARRNVGDPRSTIRWADIRAADPGLTRLDFVVTNPPFHDGGAEDQKLGQVFIRRAAEALRPGGSLWLTANAHLPYERVLAEAFKAVTVKASAHGYKVFEARK
;
A
#
# COMPACT_ATOMS: atom_id res chain seq x y z
N MET A 1 -26.88 -15.64 -27.86
CA MET A 1 -25.67 -14.90 -27.44
C MET A 1 -25.28 -15.49 -26.09
N PRO A 2 -24.02 -15.88 -25.85
CA PRO A 2 -23.66 -16.36 -24.53
C PRO A 2 -23.82 -15.17 -23.57
N GLU A 3 -24.62 -15.34 -22.51
CA GLU A 3 -24.63 -14.42 -21.38
C GLU A 3 -23.18 -14.21 -20.96
N THR A 4 -22.67 -13.00 -21.12
CA THR A 4 -21.36 -12.61 -20.59
C THR A 4 -21.41 -12.96 -19.11
N ALA A 5 -20.55 -13.89 -18.65
CA ALA A 5 -20.55 -14.35 -17.27
C ALA A 5 -20.39 -13.14 -16.35
N ILE A 6 -21.51 -12.74 -15.78
CA ILE A 6 -21.63 -11.62 -14.88
C ILE A 6 -20.94 -12.04 -13.57
N SER A 7 -19.87 -11.34 -13.20
CA SER A 7 -19.08 -11.69 -12.01
C SER A 7 -19.39 -10.77 -10.84
N ASP A 8 -19.42 -11.35 -9.64
CA ASP A 8 -19.34 -10.61 -8.39
C ASP A 8 -17.88 -10.30 -8.07
N ALA A 9 -17.64 -9.22 -7.34
CA ALA A 9 -16.30 -8.78 -6.98
C ALA A 9 -16.19 -8.31 -5.55
N VAL A 10 -14.98 -8.42 -5.01
CA VAL A 10 -14.61 -7.90 -3.70
C VAL A 10 -13.40 -6.98 -3.81
N TYR A 11 -13.48 -5.82 -3.17
CA TYR A 11 -12.37 -4.88 -3.04
C TYR A 11 -11.99 -4.71 -1.58
N GLY A 12 -10.73 -5.00 -1.28
CA GLY A 12 -10.17 -5.01 0.06
C GLY A 12 -10.53 -6.31 0.80
N LEU A 13 -10.53 -6.23 2.13
CA LEU A 13 -10.90 -7.33 3.02
C LEU A 13 -12.06 -6.87 3.92
N PRO A 14 -13.28 -6.73 3.39
CA PRO A 14 -14.43 -6.33 4.19
C PRO A 14 -14.63 -7.33 5.35
N PRO A 15 -14.95 -6.86 6.57
CA PRO A 15 -15.19 -7.77 7.69
C PRO A 15 -16.36 -8.71 7.37
N ALA A 16 -16.17 -10.02 7.61
CA ALA A 16 -17.14 -11.05 7.26
C ALA A 16 -18.50 -10.83 7.94
N GLU A 17 -18.54 -10.17 9.10
CA GLU A 17 -19.82 -9.85 9.73
C GLU A 17 -20.57 -8.77 8.96
N LEU A 18 -19.88 -7.85 8.28
CA LEU A 18 -20.48 -6.67 7.62
C LEU A 18 -20.89 -6.93 6.17
N ALA A 19 -20.20 -7.82 5.47
CA ALA A 19 -20.52 -8.20 4.10
C ALA A 19 -20.30 -9.68 3.88
N GLU A 20 -21.33 -10.35 3.39
CA GLU A 20 -21.17 -11.67 2.78
C GLU A 20 -20.54 -11.49 1.40
N VAL A 21 -19.39 -12.14 1.20
CA VAL A 21 -18.65 -12.14 -0.05
C VAL A 21 -18.88 -13.49 -0.73
N PRO A 22 -19.43 -13.52 -1.96
CA PRO A 22 -19.60 -14.76 -2.71
C PRO A 22 -18.26 -15.52 -2.86
N PRO A 23 -18.22 -16.86 -2.71
CA PRO A 23 -16.98 -17.63 -2.79
C PRO A 23 -16.23 -17.50 -4.12
N ASP A 24 -16.95 -17.21 -5.21
CA ASP A 24 -16.45 -17.02 -6.57
C ASP A 24 -16.20 -15.55 -6.93
N ALA A 25 -16.37 -14.62 -5.97
CA ALA A 25 -16.13 -13.21 -6.20
C ALA A 25 -14.67 -12.94 -6.56
N VAL A 26 -14.45 -12.18 -7.63
CA VAL A 26 -13.11 -11.77 -8.06
C VAL A 26 -12.53 -10.78 -7.06
N GLN A 27 -11.35 -11.09 -6.51
CA GLN A 27 -10.61 -10.16 -5.66
C GLN A 27 -9.90 -9.11 -6.52
N LEU A 28 -10.09 -7.83 -6.19
CA LEU A 28 -9.62 -6.68 -6.99
C LEU A 28 -8.70 -5.71 -6.22
N SER A 29 -8.35 -6.01 -4.97
CA SER A 29 -7.58 -5.09 -4.12
C SER A 29 -6.09 -5.03 -4.47
N PRO A 30 -5.49 -3.85 -4.66
CA PRO A 30 -4.04 -3.72 -4.87
C PRO A 30 -3.23 -4.17 -3.64
N LEU A 31 -3.85 -4.32 -2.47
CA LEU A 31 -3.21 -4.77 -1.22
C LEU A 31 -3.29 -6.29 -1.01
N VAL A 32 -3.83 -7.05 -1.97
CA VAL A 32 -3.90 -8.51 -1.92
C VAL A 32 -3.07 -9.08 -3.08
N PRO A 33 -1.83 -9.55 -2.84
CA PRO A 33 -0.98 -10.12 -3.87
C PRO A 33 -1.66 -11.23 -4.67
N GLY A 34 -1.52 -11.17 -5.99
CA GLY A 34 -2.11 -12.12 -6.94
C GLY A 34 -3.56 -11.83 -7.34
N SER A 35 -4.17 -10.78 -6.79
CA SER A 35 -5.50 -10.32 -7.20
C SER A 35 -5.52 -9.64 -8.57
N ALA A 36 -6.72 -9.54 -9.16
CA ALA A 36 -6.94 -8.81 -10.40
C ALA A 36 -7.03 -7.29 -10.16
N ARG A 37 -7.16 -6.52 -11.24
CA ARG A 37 -7.15 -5.05 -11.21
C ARG A 37 -8.57 -4.52 -11.44
N LEU A 38 -9.09 -3.75 -10.49
CA LEU A 38 -10.38 -3.07 -10.67
C LEU A 38 -10.34 -2.12 -11.89
N GLU A 39 -9.18 -1.54 -12.16
CA GLU A 39 -8.96 -0.65 -13.29
C GLU A 39 -9.06 -1.36 -14.65
N ASP A 40 -8.82 -2.67 -14.68
CA ASP A 40 -8.82 -3.47 -15.92
C ASP A 40 -10.20 -4.14 -16.16
N CYS A 41 -11.12 -4.08 -15.19
CA CYS A 41 -12.49 -4.52 -15.39
C CYS A 41 -13.14 -3.69 -16.52
N ALA A 42 -13.83 -4.36 -17.44
CA ALA A 42 -14.60 -3.69 -18.49
C ALA A 42 -15.79 -2.91 -17.89
N ASP A 43 -16.20 -1.84 -18.55
CA ASP A 43 -17.38 -1.07 -18.18
C ASP A 43 -18.61 -1.97 -18.12
N ALA A 44 -19.45 -1.80 -17.10
CA ALA A 44 -20.68 -2.56 -16.91
C ALA A 44 -20.54 -4.10 -16.93
N SER A 45 -19.38 -4.65 -16.52
CA SER A 45 -19.11 -6.09 -16.48
C SER A 45 -19.49 -6.79 -15.16
N LEU A 46 -19.60 -6.04 -14.06
CA LEU A 46 -19.84 -6.60 -12.71
C LEU A 46 -21.33 -6.53 -12.32
N ALA A 47 -21.82 -7.55 -11.60
CA ALA A 47 -23.15 -7.54 -10.97
C ALA A 47 -23.14 -6.89 -9.59
N GLN A 48 -22.19 -7.32 -8.76
CA GLN A 48 -22.09 -6.89 -7.38
C GLN A 48 -20.65 -6.56 -7.04
N VAL A 49 -20.47 -5.52 -6.22
CA VAL A 49 -19.19 -5.17 -5.61
C VAL A 49 -19.36 -5.06 -4.11
N ARG A 50 -18.58 -5.84 -3.35
CA ARG A 50 -18.42 -5.70 -1.90
C ARG A 50 -17.11 -4.98 -1.63
N MET A 51 -17.16 -3.80 -1.03
CA MET A 51 -15.98 -2.93 -0.93
C MET A 51 -15.74 -2.48 0.50
N LEU A 52 -14.56 -2.82 1.03
CA LEU A 52 -13.95 -2.02 2.08
C LEU A 52 -13.25 -0.84 1.42
N ALA A 53 -13.90 0.32 1.47
CA ALA A 53 -13.44 1.53 0.82
C ALA A 53 -12.18 2.07 1.53
N PRO A 54 -11.17 2.52 0.77
CA PRO A 54 -9.89 2.90 1.35
C PRO A 54 -9.98 4.20 2.17
N PRO A 55 -9.03 4.44 3.08
CA PRO A 55 -9.10 5.56 4.03
C PRO A 55 -8.79 6.92 3.38
N GLY A 56 -7.91 6.97 2.38
CA GLY A 56 -7.53 8.21 1.69
C GLY A 56 -8.68 8.78 0.86
N THR A 57 -8.94 10.09 0.92
CA THR A 57 -10.10 10.70 0.22
C THR A 57 -10.00 10.56 -1.30
N VAL A 58 -8.88 10.98 -1.89
CA VAL A 58 -8.67 10.90 -3.36
C VAL A 58 -8.69 9.43 -3.82
N GLU A 59 -7.98 8.57 -3.10
CA GLU A 59 -7.97 7.12 -3.33
C GLU A 59 -9.38 6.51 -3.27
N ARG A 60 -10.16 6.85 -2.25
CA ARG A 60 -11.53 6.33 -2.06
C ARG A 60 -12.45 6.77 -3.18
N ARG A 61 -12.44 8.05 -3.54
CA ARG A 61 -13.25 8.57 -4.65
C ARG A 61 -12.89 7.88 -5.97
N PHE A 62 -11.60 7.68 -6.23
CA PHE A 62 -11.11 6.95 -7.40
C PHE A 62 -11.61 5.50 -7.43
N VAL A 63 -11.46 4.78 -6.33
CA VAL A 63 -11.89 3.37 -6.23
C VAL A 63 -13.40 3.23 -6.33
N LEU A 64 -14.18 4.13 -5.71
CA LEU A 64 -15.64 4.18 -5.84
C LEU A 64 -16.05 4.44 -7.30
N ALA A 65 -15.40 5.41 -7.96
CA ALA A 65 -15.67 5.69 -9.36
C ALA A 65 -15.33 4.50 -10.28
N GLN A 66 -14.20 3.83 -10.04
CA GLN A 66 -13.84 2.63 -10.79
C GLN A 66 -14.84 1.48 -10.57
N ALA A 67 -15.33 1.27 -9.35
CA ALA A 67 -16.35 0.27 -9.08
C ALA A 67 -17.68 0.62 -9.76
N LEU A 68 -18.12 1.88 -9.71
CA LEU A 68 -19.34 2.33 -10.39
C LEU A 68 -19.24 2.25 -11.92
N ARG A 69 -18.05 2.46 -12.50
CA ARG A 69 -17.78 2.24 -13.93
C ARG A 69 -17.92 0.76 -14.30
N ALA A 70 -17.30 -0.12 -13.52
CA ALA A 70 -17.29 -1.56 -13.78
C ALA A 70 -18.64 -2.24 -13.48
N LEU A 71 -19.45 -1.68 -12.57
CA LEU A 71 -20.77 -2.18 -12.23
C LEU A 71 -21.76 -1.91 -13.38
N ARG A 72 -22.61 -2.88 -13.72
CA ARG A 72 -23.69 -2.66 -14.71
C ARG A 72 -24.82 -1.79 -14.15
N PRO A 73 -25.61 -1.11 -14.98
CA PRO A 73 -26.89 -0.54 -14.54
C PRO A 73 -27.75 -1.59 -13.80
N GLY A 74 -28.34 -1.19 -12.67
CA GLY A 74 -29.06 -2.10 -11.77
C GLY A 74 -28.19 -3.03 -10.93
N GLY A 75 -26.86 -3.04 -11.12
CA GLY A 75 -25.91 -3.76 -10.27
C GLY A 75 -25.80 -3.14 -8.88
N GLU A 76 -25.28 -3.90 -7.90
CA GLU A 76 -25.23 -3.48 -6.50
C GLU A 76 -23.80 -3.22 -6.01
N LEU A 77 -23.58 -2.03 -5.44
CA LEU A 77 -22.38 -1.72 -4.66
C LEU A 77 -22.74 -1.69 -3.17
N LEU A 78 -22.06 -2.53 -2.37
CA LEU A 78 -22.04 -2.43 -0.92
C LEU A 78 -20.67 -1.89 -0.50
N ALA A 79 -20.58 -0.58 -0.30
CA ALA A 79 -19.36 0.08 0.15
C ALA A 79 -19.40 0.29 1.67
N MET A 80 -18.28 0.04 2.35
CA MET A 80 -18.14 0.32 3.77
C MET A 80 -16.78 0.86 4.12
N ALA A 81 -16.72 1.68 5.16
CA ALA A 81 -15.47 2.14 5.75
C ALA A 81 -15.67 2.43 7.24
N PRO A 82 -14.61 2.30 8.07
CA PRO A 82 -14.67 2.76 9.46
C PRO A 82 -15.08 4.24 9.52
N LYS A 83 -15.91 4.61 10.49
CA LYS A 83 -16.48 5.98 10.59
C LYS A 83 -15.39 7.05 10.65
N ASP A 84 -14.33 6.78 11.39
CA ASP A 84 -13.14 7.62 11.56
C ASP A 84 -12.15 7.55 10.38
N ARG A 85 -12.25 6.52 9.53
CA ARG A 85 -11.41 6.33 8.35
C ARG A 85 -12.20 6.39 7.04
N GLY A 86 -12.89 7.51 6.85
CA GLY A 86 -13.59 7.84 5.60
C GLY A 86 -15.08 7.49 5.58
N GLY A 87 -15.54 6.59 6.44
CA GLY A 87 -16.95 6.16 6.48
C GLY A 87 -17.93 7.30 6.67
N ALA A 88 -17.61 8.32 7.49
CA ALA A 88 -18.47 9.48 7.67
C ALA A 88 -18.72 10.31 6.38
N ARG A 89 -17.87 10.18 5.37
CA ARG A 89 -17.97 10.90 4.08
C ARG A 89 -18.54 10.05 2.96
N LEU A 90 -18.66 8.74 3.16
CA LEU A 90 -18.91 7.75 2.12
C LEU A 90 -20.21 8.02 1.34
N ALA A 91 -21.31 8.29 2.05
CA ALA A 91 -22.60 8.57 1.41
C ALA A 91 -22.56 9.84 0.56
N ARG A 92 -21.94 10.92 1.08
CA ARG A 92 -21.77 12.17 0.33
C ARG A 92 -20.92 11.96 -0.93
N GLU A 93 -19.82 11.22 -0.83
CA GLU A 93 -18.96 10.92 -1.98
C GLU A 93 -19.70 10.10 -3.06
N LEU A 94 -20.56 9.16 -2.66
CA LEU A 94 -21.42 8.43 -3.59
C LEU A 94 -22.47 9.34 -4.25
N THR A 95 -23.05 10.29 -3.50
CA THR A 95 -23.96 11.31 -4.05
C THR A 95 -23.25 12.19 -5.07
N ASP A 96 -22.03 12.64 -4.78
CA ASP A 96 -21.21 13.43 -5.73
C ASP A 96 -20.92 12.64 -7.03
N LEU A 97 -20.87 11.31 -6.94
CA LEU A 97 -20.69 10.39 -8.07
C LEU A 97 -22.02 10.01 -8.75
N GLY A 98 -23.12 10.71 -8.45
CA GLY A 98 -24.42 10.55 -9.09
C GLY A 98 -25.26 9.40 -8.55
N CYS A 99 -24.93 8.84 -7.38
CA CYS A 99 -25.65 7.71 -6.79
C CYS A 99 -26.54 8.13 -5.62
N THR A 100 -27.64 7.40 -5.42
CA THR A 100 -28.39 7.43 -4.15
C THR A 100 -28.02 6.19 -3.34
N SER A 101 -27.72 6.36 -2.06
CA SER A 101 -27.35 5.23 -1.18
C SER A 101 -28.30 5.07 0.01
N ALA A 102 -28.65 3.83 0.33
CA ALA A 102 -29.20 3.48 1.63
C ALA A 102 -28.05 3.31 2.63
N GLU A 103 -28.15 3.96 3.78
CA GLU A 103 -27.08 4.01 4.77
C GLU A 103 -27.40 3.19 6.03
N GLU A 104 -26.40 2.47 6.51
CA GLU A 104 -26.43 1.77 7.80
C GLU A 104 -25.13 2.07 8.57
N ALA A 105 -25.21 2.07 9.90
CA ALA A 105 -24.03 2.11 10.74
C ALA A 105 -23.95 0.86 11.61
N ARG A 106 -22.88 0.07 11.46
CA ARG A 106 -22.67 -1.17 12.22
C ARG A 106 -21.19 -1.36 12.55
N ARG A 107 -20.88 -1.84 13.77
CA ARG A 107 -19.50 -2.13 14.25
C ARG A 107 -18.49 -1.02 13.91
N HIS A 108 -18.81 0.23 14.24
CA HIS A 108 -17.99 1.41 13.93
C HIS A 108 -17.75 1.71 12.44
N HIS A 109 -18.46 1.06 11.52
CA HIS A 109 -18.43 1.35 10.10
C HIS A 109 -19.66 2.15 9.68
N ARG A 110 -19.51 2.93 8.61
CA ARG A 110 -20.61 3.36 7.75
C ARG A 110 -20.68 2.40 6.58
N ILE A 111 -21.87 1.94 6.25
CA ILE A 111 -22.16 1.02 5.16
C ILE A 111 -23.17 1.74 4.24
N CYS A 112 -22.87 1.81 2.96
CA CYS A 112 -23.69 2.42 1.93
C CYS A 112 -24.02 1.37 0.88
N ARG A 113 -25.31 1.08 0.69
CA ARG A 113 -25.81 0.24 -0.39
C ARG A 113 -26.31 1.12 -1.53
N VAL A 114 -25.79 0.88 -2.72
CA VAL A 114 -26.13 1.60 -3.95
C VAL A 114 -26.58 0.57 -4.98
N VAL A 115 -27.72 0.84 -5.61
CA VAL A 115 -28.06 0.23 -6.90
C VAL A 115 -27.59 1.21 -7.97
N ARG A 116 -26.71 0.78 -8.88
CA ARG A 116 -26.15 1.66 -9.90
C ARG A 116 -27.29 2.17 -10.78
N PRO A 117 -27.46 3.50 -10.93
CA PRO A 117 -28.51 4.04 -11.77
C PRO A 117 -28.25 3.73 -13.26
N GLU A 118 -29.31 3.88 -14.04
CA GLU A 118 -29.24 3.90 -15.50
C GLU A 118 -28.48 5.13 -16.00
N GLY A 119 -27.89 5.01 -17.19
CA GLY A 119 -27.18 6.10 -17.85
C GLY A 119 -25.77 6.36 -17.34
N ASP A 120 -25.25 7.53 -17.73
CA ASP A 120 -23.88 7.96 -17.45
C ASP A 120 -23.77 8.58 -16.05
N LEU A 121 -22.65 8.29 -15.38
CA LEU A 121 -22.32 8.85 -14.07
C LEU A 121 -21.17 9.87 -14.20
N PRO A 122 -21.14 10.92 -13.36
CA PRO A 122 -20.09 11.94 -13.37
C PRO A 122 -18.77 11.45 -12.75
N LEU A 123 -18.17 10.40 -13.33
CA LEU A 123 -17.02 9.69 -12.77
C LEU A 123 -15.66 10.30 -13.17
N ALA A 124 -15.61 11.01 -14.30
CA ALA A 124 -14.37 11.42 -14.97
C ALA A 124 -13.40 12.16 -14.05
N ALA A 125 -13.88 13.14 -13.28
CA ALA A 125 -13.03 13.93 -12.38
C ALA A 125 -12.38 13.06 -11.28
N ALA A 126 -13.13 12.12 -10.68
CA ALA A 126 -12.59 11.23 -9.66
C ALA A 126 -11.61 10.20 -10.24
N LEU A 127 -11.87 9.74 -11.47
CA LEU A 127 -10.98 8.84 -12.21
C LEU A 127 -9.65 9.52 -12.55
N GLU A 128 -9.69 10.76 -13.05
CA GLU A 128 -8.50 11.55 -13.36
C GLU A 128 -7.72 11.92 -12.09
N GLU A 129 -8.41 12.39 -11.04
CA GLU A 129 -7.77 12.82 -9.80
C GLU A 129 -7.04 11.66 -9.10
N GLY A 130 -7.53 10.42 -9.20
CA GLY A 130 -6.88 9.25 -8.59
C GLY A 130 -5.94 8.47 -9.49
N ALA A 131 -5.80 8.85 -10.76
CA ALA A 131 -4.95 8.16 -11.72
C ALA A 131 -3.46 8.29 -11.36
N PRO A 132 -2.61 7.35 -11.83
CA PRO A 132 -1.17 7.53 -11.78
C PRO A 132 -0.74 8.80 -12.51
N ARG A 133 0.18 9.56 -11.92
CA ARG A 133 0.68 10.83 -12.47
C ARG A 133 2.17 11.02 -12.20
N HIS A 134 2.81 11.90 -12.95
CA HIS A 134 4.13 12.40 -12.59
C HIS A 134 4.01 13.58 -11.65
N ILE A 135 4.88 13.67 -10.63
CA ILE A 135 5.01 14.83 -9.75
C ILE A 135 6.40 15.43 -9.95
N ASP A 136 6.44 16.62 -10.55
CA ASP A 136 7.67 17.26 -11.03
C ASP A 136 8.68 17.51 -9.91
N ASN A 137 8.23 18.03 -8.75
CA ASN A 137 9.11 18.36 -7.63
C ASN A 137 9.74 17.13 -6.96
N LEU A 138 9.17 15.93 -7.18
CA LEU A 138 9.78 14.67 -6.76
C LEU A 138 10.52 13.98 -7.92
N SER A 139 10.20 14.36 -9.17
CA SER A 139 10.61 13.67 -10.38
C SER A 139 10.31 12.16 -10.32
N LEU A 140 9.08 11.83 -9.89
CA LEU A 140 8.60 10.46 -9.72
C LEU A 140 7.20 10.31 -10.33
N CYS A 141 6.96 9.16 -10.95
CA CYS A 141 5.61 8.64 -11.14
C CYS A 141 5.04 8.22 -9.78
N THR A 142 3.78 8.54 -9.53
CA THR A 142 3.09 8.28 -8.27
C THR A 142 1.60 8.03 -8.51
N GLN A 143 0.86 7.65 -7.46
CA GLN A 143 -0.59 7.52 -7.48
C GLN A 143 -1.17 7.76 -6.08
N PRO A 144 -2.30 8.49 -5.95
CA PRO A 144 -3.02 8.60 -4.68
C PRO A 144 -3.33 7.24 -4.04
N GLY A 145 -3.14 7.17 -2.72
CA GLY A 145 -3.28 5.94 -1.94
C GLY A 145 -1.95 5.26 -1.61
N ILE A 146 -0.89 5.53 -2.40
CA ILE A 146 0.47 5.14 -2.02
C ILE A 146 0.96 6.00 -0.84
N PHE A 147 1.77 5.41 0.03
CA PHE A 147 2.38 6.15 1.15
C PHE A 147 3.17 7.37 0.66
N SER A 148 2.88 8.53 1.25
CA SER A 148 3.50 9.82 0.91
C SER A 148 3.52 10.12 -0.60
N TRP A 149 2.45 9.75 -1.32
CA TRP A 149 2.41 9.81 -2.78
C TRP A 149 2.70 11.20 -3.38
N ASP A 150 2.45 12.28 -2.65
CA ASP A 150 2.54 13.67 -3.13
C ASP A 150 3.72 14.47 -2.55
N ARG A 151 4.55 13.86 -1.70
CA ARG A 151 5.66 14.54 -1.02
C ARG A 151 6.76 13.59 -0.56
N LEU A 152 7.92 14.11 -0.23
CA LEU A 152 8.94 13.33 0.47
C LEU A 152 8.58 13.21 1.95
N ASP A 153 8.42 11.99 2.44
CA ASP A 153 8.20 11.70 3.85
C ASP A 153 9.43 12.09 4.70
N PRO A 154 9.28 12.81 5.83
CA PRO A 154 10.42 13.23 6.66
C PRO A 154 11.27 12.08 7.22
N GLY A 155 10.65 10.93 7.54
CA GLY A 155 11.39 9.74 7.97
C GLY A 155 12.27 9.18 6.85
N SER A 156 11.72 9.08 5.64
CA SER A 156 12.45 8.71 4.43
C SER A 156 13.57 9.71 4.13
N ALA A 157 13.32 11.02 4.25
CA ALA A 157 14.33 12.06 4.06
C ALA A 157 15.50 11.93 5.05
N LEU A 158 15.19 11.67 6.33
CA LEU A 158 16.22 11.47 7.36
C LEU A 158 17.03 10.20 7.08
N LEU A 159 16.38 9.12 6.66
CA LEU A 159 17.05 7.88 6.28
C LEU A 159 17.99 8.11 5.10
N LEU A 160 17.53 8.75 4.03
CA LEU A 160 18.34 9.10 2.86
C LEU A 160 19.58 9.93 3.22
N ALA A 161 19.43 10.92 4.10
CA ALA A 161 20.53 11.76 4.56
C ALA A 161 21.56 11.03 5.42
N THR A 162 21.18 9.87 5.98
CA THR A 162 21.99 9.11 6.94
C THR A 162 22.58 7.82 6.34
N LEU A 163 22.01 7.34 5.22
CA LEU A 163 22.44 6.11 4.57
C LEU A 163 23.89 6.22 4.09
N PRO A 164 24.78 5.28 4.45
CA PRO A 164 26.10 5.22 3.86
C PRO A 164 26.02 4.62 2.45
N ALA A 165 27.12 4.70 1.70
CA ALA A 165 27.26 3.91 0.48
C ALA A 165 27.22 2.41 0.82
N LEU A 166 26.14 1.73 0.43
CA LEU A 166 25.95 0.30 0.65
C LEU A 166 26.66 -0.53 -0.44
N LYS A 167 26.82 -1.82 -0.20
CA LYS A 167 27.47 -2.77 -1.12
C LYS A 167 26.87 -4.16 -1.03
N GLY A 168 27.01 -4.95 -2.09
CA GLY A 168 26.50 -6.30 -2.19
C GLY A 168 25.02 -6.37 -2.56
N GLY A 169 24.37 -7.48 -2.21
CA GLY A 169 22.95 -7.73 -2.50
C GLY A 169 22.06 -7.37 -1.31
N GLY A 170 21.01 -6.58 -1.54
CA GLY A 170 20.12 -6.15 -0.46
C GLY A 170 18.65 -6.12 -0.83
N ALA A 171 17.83 -5.60 0.08
CA ALA A 171 16.40 -5.40 -0.14
C ALA A 171 15.88 -4.09 0.45
N ASP A 172 14.79 -3.58 -0.15
CA ASP A 172 13.99 -2.45 0.32
C ASP A 172 12.59 -2.97 0.70
N PHE A 173 12.29 -2.98 2.01
CA PHE A 173 11.01 -3.49 2.53
C PHE A 173 10.00 -2.36 2.68
N GLY A 174 8.85 -2.48 2.01
CA GLY A 174 7.88 -1.40 1.88
C GLY A 174 8.42 -0.31 0.96
N CYS A 175 8.84 -0.70 -0.25
CA CYS A 175 9.62 0.19 -1.12
C CYS A 175 8.87 1.44 -1.58
N GLY A 176 7.53 1.47 -1.49
CA GLY A 176 6.72 2.62 -1.89
C GLY A 176 7.01 3.04 -3.33
N LEU A 177 7.30 4.33 -3.52
CA LEU A 177 7.66 4.89 -4.84
C LEU A 177 9.08 4.54 -5.31
N GLY A 178 9.86 3.77 -4.54
CA GLY A 178 11.24 3.39 -4.86
C GLY A 178 12.29 4.47 -4.52
N ILE A 179 11.96 5.42 -3.64
CA ILE A 179 12.85 6.55 -3.31
C ILE A 179 14.15 6.07 -2.65
N LEU A 180 14.04 5.21 -1.63
CA LEU A 180 15.21 4.62 -0.95
C LEU A 180 16.03 3.79 -1.94
N ALA A 181 15.36 3.00 -2.77
CA ALA A 181 16.01 2.18 -3.79
C ALA A 181 16.89 2.98 -4.75
N ARG A 182 16.42 4.14 -5.24
CA ARG A 182 17.21 5.03 -6.11
C ARG A 182 18.51 5.49 -5.43
N ALA A 183 18.45 5.85 -4.14
CA ALA A 183 19.63 6.27 -3.39
C ALA A 183 20.59 5.11 -3.12
N VAL A 184 20.08 3.93 -2.76
CA VAL A 184 20.89 2.72 -2.56
C VAL A 184 21.63 2.34 -3.84
N LEU A 185 20.93 2.35 -4.97
CA LEU A 185 21.49 1.97 -6.27
C LEU A 185 22.46 3.02 -6.83
N ALA A 186 22.52 4.24 -6.28
CA ALA A 186 23.57 5.19 -6.65
C ALA A 186 24.98 4.66 -6.32
N SER A 187 25.10 3.71 -5.39
CA SER A 187 26.36 3.01 -5.14
C SER A 187 26.61 1.94 -6.23
N PRO A 188 27.74 2.00 -6.96
CA PRO A 188 28.10 0.96 -7.93
C PRO A 188 28.48 -0.37 -7.26
N ALA A 189 28.76 -0.36 -5.95
CA ALA A 189 29.09 -1.55 -5.19
C ALA A 189 27.86 -2.39 -4.81
N VAL A 190 26.64 -1.85 -4.99
CA VAL A 190 25.40 -2.62 -4.87
C VAL A 190 25.25 -3.49 -6.12
N THR A 191 25.21 -4.81 -5.92
CA THR A 191 25.18 -5.81 -6.99
C THR A 191 23.76 -6.26 -7.33
N ALA A 192 22.84 -6.20 -6.37
CA ALA A 192 21.42 -6.50 -6.55
C ALA A 192 20.58 -5.81 -5.48
N LEU A 193 19.36 -5.40 -5.83
CA LEU A 193 18.39 -4.85 -4.88
C LEU A 193 16.99 -5.42 -5.13
N THR A 194 16.42 -6.11 -4.15
CA THR A 194 15.02 -6.55 -4.21
C THR A 194 14.11 -5.52 -3.53
N LEU A 195 13.19 -4.93 -4.28
CA LEU A 195 12.15 -4.07 -3.77
C LEU A 195 10.90 -4.89 -3.49
N ILE A 196 10.31 -4.76 -2.30
CA ILE A 196 9.10 -5.48 -1.92
C ILE A 196 8.08 -4.49 -1.38
N ASP A 197 6.84 -4.58 -1.89
CA ASP A 197 5.70 -3.87 -1.34
C ASP A 197 4.43 -4.70 -1.43
N ILE A 198 3.53 -4.51 -0.46
CA ILE A 198 2.20 -5.12 -0.45
C ILE A 198 1.26 -4.43 -1.44
N ASP A 199 1.51 -3.15 -1.74
CA ASP A 199 0.69 -2.37 -2.65
C ASP A 199 1.17 -2.52 -4.10
N ARG A 200 0.32 -3.12 -4.93
CA ARG A 200 0.55 -3.26 -6.37
C ARG A 200 0.87 -1.92 -7.03
N ARG A 201 0.20 -0.84 -6.62
CA ARG A 201 0.38 0.50 -7.19
C ARG A 201 1.78 1.02 -6.86
N ALA A 202 2.25 0.81 -5.63
CA ALA A 202 3.61 1.15 -5.23
C ALA A 202 4.65 0.40 -6.08
N VAL A 203 4.47 -0.91 -6.25
CA VAL A 203 5.33 -1.75 -7.12
C VAL A 203 5.37 -1.24 -8.56
N GLU A 204 4.21 -0.87 -9.13
CA GLU A 204 4.12 -0.33 -10.48
C GLU A 204 4.84 1.02 -10.62
N MET A 205 4.69 1.91 -9.63
CA MET A 205 5.37 3.21 -9.63
C MET A 205 6.88 3.07 -9.39
N ALA A 206 7.30 2.24 -8.44
CA ALA A 206 8.71 1.92 -8.19
C ALA A 206 9.40 1.38 -9.46
N ARG A 207 8.71 0.54 -10.24
CA ARG A 207 9.25 0.05 -11.53
C ARG A 207 9.56 1.17 -12.50
N ARG A 208 8.67 2.16 -12.60
CA ARG A 208 8.85 3.35 -13.47
C ARG A 208 9.94 4.28 -12.94
N ASN A 209 10.04 4.41 -11.62
CA ASN A 209 10.92 5.38 -10.97
C ASN A 209 12.37 4.91 -10.82
N VAL A 210 12.58 3.61 -10.65
CA VAL A 210 13.92 3.05 -10.36
C VAL A 210 14.67 2.75 -11.65
N GLY A 211 14.06 2.00 -12.58
CA GLY A 211 14.63 1.75 -13.92
C GLY A 211 16.01 1.09 -13.97
N ASP A 212 16.54 0.57 -12.85
CA ASP A 212 17.89 0.03 -12.75
C ASP A 212 17.91 -1.48 -12.99
N PRO A 213 18.78 -2.02 -13.85
CA PRO A 213 18.84 -3.45 -14.17
C PRO A 213 19.26 -4.34 -12.98
N ARG A 214 19.85 -3.77 -11.92
CA ARG A 214 20.18 -4.50 -10.68
C ARG A 214 18.98 -4.65 -9.75
N SER A 215 17.85 -4.01 -10.08
CA SER A 215 16.64 -4.05 -9.27
C SER A 215 15.71 -5.19 -9.68
N THR A 216 15.12 -5.86 -8.69
CA THR A 216 14.02 -6.82 -8.87
C THR A 216 12.87 -6.37 -7.99
N ILE A 217 11.64 -6.32 -8.52
CA ILE A 217 10.48 -5.81 -7.78
C ILE A 217 9.47 -6.93 -7.56
N ARG A 218 9.02 -7.11 -6.31
CA ARG A 218 8.06 -8.13 -5.90
C ARG A 218 6.81 -7.48 -5.29
N TRP A 219 5.65 -7.79 -5.85
CA TRP A 219 4.37 -7.53 -5.21
C TRP A 219 4.06 -8.67 -4.24
N ALA A 220 4.35 -8.45 -2.96
CA ALA A 220 4.29 -9.48 -1.95
C ALA A 220 4.12 -8.91 -0.54
N ASP A 221 3.55 -9.72 0.35
CA ASP A 221 3.49 -9.40 1.76
C ASP A 221 4.77 -9.87 2.47
N ILE A 222 5.56 -8.94 3.00
CA ILE A 222 6.76 -9.30 3.78
C ILE A 222 6.44 -10.09 5.05
N ARG A 223 5.18 -10.03 5.52
CA ARG A 223 4.71 -10.81 6.67
C ARG A 223 4.54 -12.29 6.35
N ALA A 224 4.43 -12.66 5.07
CA ALA A 224 4.27 -14.05 4.63
C ALA A 224 5.40 -14.95 5.15
N ALA A 225 5.11 -16.25 5.29
CA ALA A 225 5.99 -17.20 5.99
C ALA A 225 7.39 -17.31 5.36
N ASP A 226 7.49 -17.27 4.03
CA ASP A 226 8.74 -17.31 3.29
C ASP A 226 8.73 -16.25 2.17
N PRO A 227 9.35 -15.07 2.40
CA PRO A 227 9.46 -14.04 1.36
C PRO A 227 10.51 -14.38 0.29
N GLY A 228 11.19 -15.54 0.38
CA GLY A 228 12.21 -15.97 -0.57
C GLY A 228 13.43 -15.04 -0.59
N LEU A 229 13.81 -14.50 0.57
CA LEU A 229 14.95 -13.60 0.76
C LEU A 229 15.89 -14.16 1.81
N THR A 230 17.13 -14.46 1.41
CA THR A 230 18.15 -14.97 2.32
C THR A 230 19.52 -14.41 1.96
N ARG A 231 20.45 -14.44 2.92
CA ARG A 231 21.85 -14.09 2.76
C ARG A 231 22.11 -12.66 2.24
N LEU A 232 21.22 -11.72 2.54
CA LEU A 232 21.38 -10.32 2.14
C LEU A 232 22.52 -9.65 2.91
N ASP A 233 23.26 -8.78 2.23
CA ASP A 233 24.27 -7.88 2.80
C ASP A 233 23.62 -6.75 3.60
N PHE A 234 22.48 -6.23 3.12
CA PHE A 234 21.75 -5.17 3.78
C PHE A 234 20.24 -5.23 3.53
N VAL A 235 19.47 -4.61 4.43
CA VAL A 235 18.06 -4.28 4.25
C VAL A 235 17.87 -2.80 4.59
N VAL A 236 17.14 -2.05 3.76
CA VAL A 236 16.68 -0.70 4.05
C VAL A 236 15.16 -0.72 4.20
N THR A 237 14.61 0.09 5.10
CA THR A 237 13.15 0.20 5.22
C THR A 237 12.70 1.47 5.95
N ASN A 238 11.59 2.02 5.50
CA ASN A 238 10.73 2.92 6.26
C ASN A 238 9.35 2.25 6.42
N PRO A 239 9.16 1.44 7.47
CA PRO A 239 7.91 0.73 7.68
C PRO A 239 6.71 1.69 7.81
N PRO A 240 5.49 1.25 7.51
CA PRO A 240 4.29 2.07 7.71
C PRO A 240 4.09 2.40 9.21
N PHE A 241 4.30 3.66 9.57
CA PHE A 241 4.06 4.18 10.92
C PHE A 241 2.95 5.24 10.85
N HIS A 242 1.69 4.83 10.96
CA HIS A 242 0.59 5.78 10.76
C HIS A 242 0.30 6.56 12.04
N ASP A 243 0.00 5.89 13.16
CA ASP A 243 -0.38 6.61 14.39
C ASP A 243 0.09 5.92 15.70
N GLY A 244 0.99 4.94 15.61
CA GLY A 244 1.51 4.23 16.79
C GLY A 244 0.49 3.31 17.45
N GLY A 245 -0.62 2.99 16.78
CA GLY A 245 -1.55 1.94 17.20
C GLY A 245 -0.85 0.59 17.36
N ALA A 246 -1.42 -0.29 18.19
CA ALA A 246 -0.81 -1.59 18.48
C ALA A 246 -0.58 -2.45 17.22
N GLU A 247 -1.40 -2.28 16.18
CA GLU A 247 -1.23 -2.97 14.90
C GLU A 247 -0.02 -2.46 14.11
N ASP A 248 0.18 -1.14 14.02
CA ASP A 248 1.34 -0.53 13.37
C ASP A 248 2.65 -0.92 14.08
N GLN A 249 2.63 -0.95 15.42
CA GLN A 249 3.79 -1.38 16.21
C GLN A 249 4.15 -2.84 15.95
N LYS A 250 3.14 -3.73 15.93
CA LYS A 250 3.34 -5.14 15.59
C LYS A 250 3.88 -5.29 14.18
N LEU A 251 3.40 -4.48 13.24
CA LEU A 251 3.85 -4.49 11.85
C LEU A 251 5.32 -4.11 11.73
N GLY A 252 5.75 -3.01 12.35
CA GLY A 252 7.16 -2.60 12.39
C GLY A 252 8.06 -3.68 13.02
N GLN A 253 7.62 -4.33 14.09
CA GLN A 253 8.36 -5.45 14.69
C GLN A 253 8.50 -6.65 13.74
N VAL A 254 7.47 -6.96 12.94
CA VAL A 254 7.56 -8.01 11.92
C VAL A 254 8.58 -7.63 10.86
N PHE A 255 8.59 -6.40 10.37
CA PHE A 255 9.60 -5.93 9.41
C PHE A 255 11.02 -6.11 9.96
N ILE A 256 11.26 -5.73 11.21
CA ILE A 256 12.56 -5.86 11.88
C ILE A 256 12.99 -7.33 11.96
N ARG A 257 12.09 -8.23 12.39
CA ARG A 257 12.39 -9.67 12.46
C ARG A 257 12.66 -10.28 11.08
N ARG A 258 11.85 -9.93 10.07
CA ARG A 258 12.06 -10.38 8.68
C ARG A 258 13.38 -9.90 8.10
N ALA A 259 13.79 -8.67 8.43
CA ALA A 259 15.10 -8.16 8.02
C ALA A 259 16.22 -8.97 8.69
N ALA A 260 16.12 -9.21 10.00
CA ALA A 260 17.08 -10.05 10.72
C ALA A 260 17.15 -11.47 10.13
N GLU A 261 16.03 -12.09 9.78
CA GLU A 261 15.99 -13.42 9.12
C GLU A 261 16.69 -13.42 7.76
N ALA A 262 16.41 -12.42 6.92
CA ALA A 262 16.93 -12.34 5.55
C ALA A 262 18.42 -12.01 5.46
N LEU A 263 18.98 -11.32 6.45
CA LEU A 263 20.39 -10.89 6.46
C LEU A 263 21.35 -12.07 6.70
N ARG A 264 22.54 -12.01 6.08
CA ARG A 264 23.66 -12.90 6.44
C ARG A 264 24.34 -12.43 7.74
N PRO A 265 25.17 -13.27 8.40
CA PRO A 265 26.04 -12.79 9.47
C PRO A 265 26.90 -11.60 9.03
N GLY A 266 26.92 -10.52 9.82
CA GLY A 266 27.58 -9.26 9.49
C GLY A 266 26.80 -8.34 8.56
N GLY A 267 25.63 -8.75 8.07
CA GLY A 267 24.71 -7.88 7.33
C GLY A 267 24.04 -6.83 8.22
N SER A 268 23.54 -5.75 7.61
CA SER A 268 22.98 -4.60 8.34
C SER A 268 21.56 -4.23 7.91
N LEU A 269 20.70 -3.95 8.89
CA LEU A 269 19.42 -3.27 8.71
C LEU A 269 19.61 -1.76 8.90
N TRP A 270 19.08 -0.98 7.97
CA TRP A 270 18.91 0.47 8.06
C TRP A 270 17.42 0.80 8.09
N LEU A 271 16.97 1.33 9.23
CA LEU A 271 15.57 1.53 9.54
C LEU A 271 15.36 2.97 9.99
N THR A 272 14.34 3.65 9.46
CA THR A 272 13.78 4.83 10.15
C THR A 272 12.54 4.42 10.95
N ALA A 273 12.29 5.09 12.07
CA ALA A 273 11.07 4.91 12.85
C ALA A 273 10.72 6.18 13.63
N ASN A 274 9.44 6.34 13.96
CA ASN A 274 8.98 7.39 14.87
C ASN A 274 9.69 7.26 16.23
N ALA A 275 10.22 8.37 16.75
CA ALA A 275 11.09 8.39 17.93
C ALA A 275 10.41 7.91 19.23
N HIS A 276 9.07 8.00 19.28
CA HIS A 276 8.25 7.59 20.42
C HIS A 276 7.88 6.10 20.40
N LEU A 277 8.15 5.37 19.31
CA LEU A 277 7.83 3.94 19.21
C LEU A 277 8.97 3.09 19.80
N PRO A 278 8.66 2.06 20.62
CA PRO A 278 9.65 1.34 21.42
C PRO A 278 10.36 0.21 20.63
N TYR A 279 10.97 0.53 19.48
CA TYR A 279 11.60 -0.47 18.62
C TYR A 279 12.99 -0.91 19.07
N GLU A 280 13.63 -0.17 19.97
CA GLU A 280 14.95 -0.49 20.51
C GLU A 280 14.98 -1.90 21.10
N ARG A 281 13.89 -2.31 21.77
CA ARG A 281 13.77 -3.65 22.35
C ARG A 281 13.80 -4.75 21.29
N VAL A 282 12.95 -4.67 20.28
CA VAL A 282 12.90 -5.70 19.22
C VAL A 282 14.18 -5.70 18.38
N LEU A 283 14.81 -4.54 18.19
CA LEU A 283 16.10 -4.44 17.52
C LEU A 283 17.19 -5.14 18.34
N ALA A 284 17.24 -4.91 19.66
CA ALA A 284 18.22 -5.56 20.55
C ALA A 284 18.00 -7.07 20.69
N GLU A 285 16.74 -7.53 20.61
CA GLU A 285 16.42 -8.96 20.59
C GLU A 285 16.82 -9.63 19.27
N ALA A 286 16.72 -8.93 18.14
CA ALA A 286 16.94 -9.50 16.80
C ALA A 286 18.38 -9.32 16.24
N PHE A 287 19.16 -8.38 16.78
CA PHE A 287 20.48 -8.00 16.26
C PHE A 287 21.55 -7.96 17.36
N LYS A 288 22.81 -8.20 16.99
CA LYS A 288 23.94 -8.19 17.94
C LYS A 288 24.34 -6.78 18.38
N ALA A 289 24.19 -5.81 17.49
CA ALA A 289 24.51 -4.41 17.75
C ALA A 289 23.48 -3.51 17.09
N VAL A 290 23.04 -2.48 17.83
CA VAL A 290 22.07 -1.48 17.38
C VAL A 290 22.63 -0.11 17.71
N THR A 291 22.63 0.81 16.74
CA THR A 291 23.14 2.17 16.92
C THR A 291 22.17 3.17 16.30
N VAL A 292 21.82 4.22 17.05
CA VAL A 292 21.09 5.37 16.51
C VAL A 292 22.07 6.23 15.72
N LYS A 293 21.84 6.37 14.43
CA LYS A 293 22.71 7.12 13.51
C LYS A 293 22.27 8.57 13.33
N ALA A 294 20.97 8.83 13.46
CA ALA A 294 20.40 10.16 13.43
C ALA A 294 19.09 10.20 14.23
N SER A 295 18.74 11.38 14.73
CA SER A 295 17.45 11.66 15.36
C SER A 295 17.03 13.10 15.04
N ALA A 296 15.97 13.28 14.27
CA ALA A 296 15.48 14.59 13.86
C ALA A 296 14.00 14.52 13.46
N HIS A 297 13.29 15.65 13.57
CA HIS A 297 11.89 15.79 13.11
C HIS A 297 10.91 14.74 13.65
N GLY A 298 11.15 14.21 14.86
CA GLY A 298 10.32 13.15 15.45
C GLY A 298 10.64 11.73 14.99
N TYR A 299 11.70 11.54 14.19
CA TYR A 299 12.18 10.25 13.70
C TYR A 299 13.57 9.92 14.22
N LYS A 300 13.87 8.62 14.32
CA LYS A 300 15.20 8.06 14.54
C LYS A 300 15.60 7.22 13.34
N VAL A 301 16.89 7.20 13.02
CA VAL A 301 17.48 6.24 12.08
C VAL A 301 18.37 5.28 12.85
N PHE A 302 18.14 4.00 12.68
CA PHE A 302 18.88 2.92 13.30
C PHE A 302 19.74 2.19 12.26
N GLU A 303 20.96 1.86 12.65
CA GLU A 303 21.78 0.82 12.04
C GLU A 303 21.78 -0.38 13.00
N ALA A 304 21.34 -1.55 12.54
CA ALA A 304 21.37 -2.79 13.32
C ALA A 304 22.16 -3.89 12.57
N ARG A 305 23.08 -4.58 13.25
CA ARG A 305 24.02 -5.54 12.65
C ARG A 305 23.80 -6.96 13.18
N LYS A 306 23.75 -7.94 12.27
CA LYS A 306 23.51 -9.37 12.57
C LYS A 306 24.79 -10.12 12.95
#